data_AF-A0A6A4H4V0-F1
#
_entry.id   AF-A0A6A4H4V0-F1
#
_cell.length_a   1.000
_cell.length_b   1.000
_cell.length_c   1.000
_cell.angle_alpha   90.00
_cell.angle_beta   90.00
_cell.angle_gamma   90.00
#
_symmetry.space_group_name_H-M   'P 1'
#
loop_
_entity.id
_entity.type
_entity.pdbx_description
1 polymer ?
#
loop_
_entity_poly.entity_id
_entity_poly.type
_entity_poly.pdbx_seq_one_letter_code
_entity_poly.pdbx_strand_id
1 'polypeptide(L)'
;MEDDLGIVYLVDNAQQFWSELEDILTISKEPTLEQLDLTLRRSLSLCAAYHEQYLQSPFQLEHACSMLLDSELFAFHSERMSDIVTAEAQSNTNPHFQLICFHVLLSFGRRKSDFFRSHKRWQPLLPLLMDHILVEIDSDVEDTYFGVAGGSSGANVPVPIEAKLRSLGVRLLYEMCRVQKLAIQELKIFDDAFLDYLFDLVEQTRHMQDDTFNYSVIKLIVALNEQFMVASLGDEPGAPPAPNSNSHRSTESKNRVLRVLMRRLGSTQTFGENMIFMLNRAQRTPEDLCMQLLVLKLLYLLFTTKGTEEYFYTNDLCVLVDVFLRELADLDDDSESLRHTYLRVLHPLITKTQLRSVPYKRPQILNMLENLIRSSRVRDVNPTTKRLVERCLAGRVVCFFKG
;
A
#
# COMPACT_ATOMS: atom_id res chain seq x y z
N MET A 1 -17.74 30.80 8.50
CA MET A 1 -17.88 29.54 9.24
C MET A 1 -17.38 29.82 10.64
N GLU A 2 -18.24 29.77 11.66
CA GLU A 2 -17.78 29.90 13.05
C GLU A 2 -16.98 28.63 13.41
N ASP A 3 -15.70 28.81 13.68
CA ASP A 3 -14.81 27.77 14.19
C ASP A 3 -15.14 27.49 15.67
N ASP A 4 -14.95 26.26 16.15
CA ASP A 4 -15.24 25.85 17.55
C ASP A 4 -14.41 26.64 18.59
N LEU A 5 -13.42 27.41 18.11
CA LEU A 5 -12.55 28.31 18.87
C LEU A 5 -13.05 29.77 18.91
N GLY A 6 -14.14 30.10 18.22
CA GLY A 6 -14.71 31.47 18.15
C GLY A 6 -13.86 32.48 17.37
N ILE A 7 -12.87 32.02 16.60
CA ILE A 7 -11.98 32.87 15.79
C ILE A 7 -12.44 32.80 14.34
N VAL A 8 -12.91 33.93 13.80
CA VAL A 8 -13.23 34.05 12.38
C VAL A 8 -12.00 34.60 11.66
N TYR A 9 -11.33 33.75 10.89
CA TYR A 9 -10.29 34.17 9.97
C TYR A 9 -10.94 34.87 8.77
N LEU A 10 -10.42 36.05 8.41
CA LEU A 10 -10.83 36.81 7.23
C LEU A 10 -9.62 36.89 6.30
N VAL A 11 -9.46 35.85 5.49
CA VAL A 11 -8.40 35.76 4.48
C VAL A 11 -8.99 36.07 3.10
N ASP A 12 -8.48 37.10 2.46
CA ASP A 12 -8.96 37.58 1.15
C ASP A 12 -8.20 36.97 -0.02
N ASN A 13 -6.95 36.52 0.19
CA ASN A 13 -6.11 35.96 -0.86
C ASN A 13 -5.11 34.90 -0.34
N ALA A 14 -4.51 34.16 -1.28
CA ALA A 14 -3.58 33.09 -0.96
C ALA A 14 -2.33 33.57 -0.21
N GLN A 15 -1.81 34.77 -0.48
CA GLN A 15 -0.62 35.28 0.23
C GLN A 15 -0.93 35.52 1.71
N GLN A 16 -2.10 36.09 2.01
CA GLN A 16 -2.57 36.24 3.40
C GLN A 16 -2.75 34.89 4.07
N PHE A 17 -3.31 33.88 3.39
CA PHE A 17 -3.44 32.53 3.96
C PHE A 17 -2.09 31.98 4.43
N TRP A 18 -1.06 32.03 3.57
CA TRP A 18 0.26 31.50 3.92
C TRP A 18 0.95 32.31 5.03
N SER A 19 0.81 33.64 5.01
CA SER A 19 1.32 34.51 6.09
C SER A 19 0.66 34.20 7.42
N GLU A 20 -0.68 34.08 7.45
CA GLU A 20 -1.42 33.75 8.68
C GLU A 20 -1.03 32.37 9.22
N LEU A 21 -0.83 31.38 8.33
CA LEU A 21 -0.35 30.06 8.75
C LEU A 21 1.06 30.14 9.36
N GLU A 22 1.97 30.90 8.74
CA GLU A 22 3.33 31.12 9.26
C GLU A 22 3.31 31.87 10.61
N ASP A 23 2.48 32.89 10.74
CA ASP A 23 2.32 33.69 11.95
C ASP A 23 1.74 32.86 13.10
N ILE A 24 0.73 32.01 12.83
CA ILE A 24 0.19 31.08 13.82
C ILE A 24 1.28 30.13 14.31
N LEU A 25 2.10 29.59 13.41
CA LEU A 25 3.16 28.63 13.74
C LEU A 25 4.37 29.28 14.44
N THR A 26 4.43 30.61 14.48
CA THR A 26 5.49 31.34 15.19
C THR A 26 5.19 31.37 16.69
N ILE A 27 5.94 30.57 17.45
CA ILE A 27 5.71 30.38 18.88
C ILE A 27 6.42 31.47 19.69
N SER A 28 5.77 31.94 20.77
CA SER A 28 6.40 32.87 21.72
C SER A 28 7.56 32.19 22.47
N LYS A 29 8.53 32.97 22.98
CA LYS A 29 9.77 32.43 23.61
C LYS A 29 9.57 31.47 24.78
N GLU A 30 8.46 31.56 25.51
CA GLU A 30 8.15 30.69 26.66
C GLU A 30 6.67 30.29 26.65
N PRO A 31 6.27 29.38 25.75
CA PRO A 31 4.88 29.00 25.59
C PRO A 31 4.44 28.03 26.69
N THR A 32 3.21 28.17 27.18
CA THR A 32 2.59 27.12 28.01
C THR A 32 2.16 25.93 27.15
N LEU A 33 1.99 24.74 27.74
CA LEU A 33 1.49 23.57 27.00
C LEU A 33 0.13 23.83 26.35
N GLU A 34 -0.74 24.59 27.03
CA GLU A 34 -2.06 24.97 26.50
C GLU A 34 -1.95 25.89 25.28
N GLN A 35 -0.98 26.81 25.27
CA GLN A 35 -0.72 27.66 24.11
C GLN A 35 -0.22 26.85 22.92
N LEU A 36 0.65 25.86 23.14
CA LEU A 36 1.11 24.96 22.08
C LEU A 36 -0.05 24.17 21.47
N ASP A 37 -0.90 23.60 22.33
CA ASP A 37 -2.09 22.85 21.90
C ASP A 37 -3.06 23.73 21.11
N LEU A 38 -3.26 24.97 21.56
CA LEU A 38 -4.12 25.94 20.88
C LEU A 38 -3.53 26.39 19.54
N THR A 39 -2.22 26.58 19.45
CA THR A 39 -1.53 26.90 18.20
C THR A 39 -1.72 25.79 17.18
N LEU A 40 -1.53 24.53 17.59
CA LEU A 40 -1.79 23.38 16.71
C LEU A 40 -3.24 23.39 16.22
N ARG A 41 -4.22 23.46 17.12
CA ARG A 41 -5.65 23.47 16.73
C ARG A 41 -5.99 24.60 15.78
N ARG A 42 -5.51 25.81 16.05
CA ARG A 42 -5.69 26.98 15.17
C ARG A 42 -5.12 26.75 13.78
N SER A 43 -3.91 26.19 13.68
CA SER A 43 -3.31 25.88 12.38
C SER A 43 -4.13 24.87 11.58
N LEU A 44 -4.64 23.81 12.24
CA LEU A 44 -5.48 22.80 11.62
C LEU A 44 -6.83 23.39 11.18
N SER A 45 -7.47 24.19 12.03
CA SER A 45 -8.72 24.88 11.73
C SER A 45 -8.58 25.86 10.57
N LEU A 46 -7.51 26.64 10.51
CA LEU A 46 -7.23 27.54 9.40
C LEU A 46 -7.09 26.76 8.08
N CYS A 47 -6.28 25.70 8.07
CA CYS A 47 -6.13 24.85 6.89
C CYS A 47 -7.45 24.20 6.48
N ALA A 48 -8.29 23.75 7.43
CA ALA A 48 -9.57 23.14 7.15
C ALA A 48 -10.58 24.15 6.56
N ALA A 49 -10.67 25.35 7.15
CA ALA A 49 -11.57 26.41 6.71
C ALA A 49 -11.28 26.89 5.29
N TYR A 50 -10.01 26.88 4.89
CA TYR A 50 -9.55 27.36 3.58
C TYR A 50 -9.09 26.24 2.62
N HIS A 51 -9.36 24.98 2.96
CA HIS A 51 -8.93 23.84 2.14
C HIS A 51 -9.37 23.98 0.68
N GLU A 52 -10.65 24.30 0.47
CA GLU A 52 -11.23 24.41 -0.87
C GLU A 52 -10.76 25.65 -1.63
N GLN A 53 -10.09 26.61 -0.99
CA GLN A 53 -9.69 27.86 -1.64
C GLN A 53 -8.20 27.87 -1.96
N TYR A 54 -7.36 27.45 -1.01
CA TYR A 54 -5.90 27.62 -1.10
C TYR A 54 -5.11 26.31 -1.02
N LEU A 55 -5.76 25.18 -0.70
CA LEU A 55 -5.13 23.86 -0.55
C LEU A 55 -5.73 22.81 -1.50
N GLN A 56 -6.12 23.20 -2.71
CA GLN A 56 -6.74 22.27 -3.66
C GLN A 56 -5.75 21.28 -4.26
N SER A 57 -4.52 21.73 -4.54
CA SER A 57 -3.49 20.89 -5.17
C SER A 57 -2.72 20.03 -4.14
N PRO A 58 -2.24 18.84 -4.54
CA PRO A 58 -1.42 18.01 -3.66
C PRO A 58 -0.17 18.73 -3.13
N PHE A 59 0.46 19.57 -3.96
CA PHE A 59 1.64 20.33 -3.58
C PHE A 59 1.35 21.38 -2.49
N GLN A 60 0.21 22.07 -2.57
CA GLN A 60 -0.20 23.03 -1.54
C GLN A 60 -0.49 22.33 -0.21
N LEU A 61 -1.21 21.20 -0.24
CA LEU A 61 -1.45 20.41 0.98
C LEU A 61 -0.15 19.90 1.61
N GLU A 62 0.77 19.38 0.79
CA GLU A 62 2.08 18.91 1.26
C GLU A 62 2.92 20.06 1.82
N HIS A 63 2.86 21.25 1.22
CA HIS A 63 3.53 22.44 1.72
C HIS A 63 2.99 22.88 3.08
N ALA A 64 1.66 22.98 3.23
CA ALA A 64 1.02 23.32 4.50
C ALA A 64 1.37 22.32 5.61
N CYS A 65 1.33 21.01 5.30
CA CYS A 65 1.75 19.98 6.23
C CYS A 65 3.23 20.12 6.58
N SER A 66 4.09 20.44 5.61
CA SER A 66 5.53 20.60 5.85
C SER A 66 5.79 21.80 6.77
N MET A 67 5.16 22.95 6.56
CA MET A 67 5.26 24.10 7.45
C MET A 67 4.91 23.73 8.91
N LEU A 68 3.81 23.00 9.11
CA LEU A 68 3.43 22.53 10.44
C LEU A 68 4.45 21.56 11.03
N LEU A 69 4.93 20.59 10.25
CA LEU A 69 5.86 19.56 10.71
C LEU A 69 7.30 20.05 10.91
N ASP A 70 7.68 21.14 10.24
CA ASP A 70 8.97 21.82 10.38
C ASP A 70 8.95 22.87 11.49
N SER A 71 7.77 23.18 12.05
CA SER A 71 7.64 24.10 13.19
C SER A 71 8.19 23.53 14.50
N GLU A 72 8.42 24.41 15.48
CA GLU A 72 8.86 24.05 16.82
C GLU A 72 7.90 23.08 17.55
N LEU A 73 6.61 23.08 17.18
CA LEU A 73 5.61 22.14 17.70
C LEU A 73 6.04 20.68 17.48
N PHE A 74 6.44 20.34 16.27
CA PHE A 74 6.85 18.98 15.92
C PHE A 74 8.35 18.74 16.15
N ALA A 75 9.18 19.79 16.17
CA ALA A 75 10.58 19.65 16.54
C ALA A 75 10.74 19.21 18.01
N PHE A 76 9.99 19.82 18.94
CA PHE A 76 10.16 19.60 20.38
C PHE A 76 9.02 18.81 21.05
N HIS A 77 7.81 18.81 20.47
CA HIS A 77 6.61 18.23 21.11
C HIS A 77 5.87 17.22 20.21
N SER A 78 6.54 16.57 19.25
CA SER A 78 5.88 15.74 18.23
C SER A 78 4.96 14.64 18.77
N GLU A 79 5.28 14.00 19.90
CA GLU A 79 4.39 12.98 20.49
C GLU A 79 3.07 13.58 20.96
N ARG A 80 3.12 14.68 21.71
CA ARG A 80 1.93 15.40 22.18
C ARG A 80 1.10 15.92 21.01
N MET A 81 1.76 16.55 20.02
CA MET A 81 1.08 17.07 18.84
C MET A 81 0.39 15.96 18.07
N SER A 82 1.06 14.82 17.91
CA SER A 82 0.48 13.66 17.22
C SER A 82 -0.71 13.04 17.96
N ASP A 83 -0.68 13.01 19.30
CA ASP A 83 -1.81 12.55 20.11
C ASP A 83 -3.00 13.51 20.00
N ILE A 84 -2.76 14.82 19.95
CA ILE A 84 -3.81 15.82 19.71
C ILE A 84 -4.39 15.66 18.31
N VAL A 85 -3.56 15.62 17.25
CA VAL A 85 -4.06 15.43 15.87
C VAL A 85 -4.88 14.15 15.76
N THR A 86 -4.45 13.06 16.42
CA THR A 86 -5.19 11.79 16.43
C THR A 86 -6.54 11.93 17.14
N ALA A 87 -6.58 12.57 18.31
CA ALA A 87 -7.80 12.78 19.06
C ALA A 87 -8.79 13.67 18.29
N GLU A 88 -8.30 14.77 17.70
CA GLU A 88 -9.13 15.68 16.90
C GLU A 88 -9.64 15.01 15.62
N ALA A 89 -8.82 14.19 14.95
CA ALA A 89 -9.28 13.39 13.79
C ALA A 89 -10.42 12.44 14.15
N GLN A 90 -10.40 11.89 15.37
CA GLN A 90 -11.43 10.98 15.86
C GLN A 90 -12.72 11.70 16.27
N SER A 91 -12.62 12.86 16.93
CA SER A 91 -13.77 13.56 17.50
C SER A 91 -14.45 14.55 16.55
N ASN A 92 -13.71 15.10 15.58
CA ASN A 92 -14.22 16.13 14.69
C ASN A 92 -15.00 15.50 13.52
N THR A 93 -16.20 16.03 13.24
CA THR A 93 -17.08 15.55 12.17
C THR A 93 -16.95 16.33 10.86
N ASN A 94 -16.17 17.42 10.84
CA ASN A 94 -15.93 18.20 9.63
C ASN A 94 -14.96 17.42 8.71
N PRO A 95 -15.38 17.04 7.48
CA PRO A 95 -14.57 16.21 6.59
C PRO A 95 -13.32 16.93 6.10
N HIS A 96 -13.34 18.26 5.97
CA HIS A 96 -12.13 19.04 5.63
C HIS A 96 -11.14 19.03 6.78
N PHE A 97 -11.61 19.11 8.03
CA PHE A 97 -10.74 19.06 9.19
C PHE A 97 -10.10 17.68 9.35
N GLN A 98 -10.89 16.61 9.19
CA GLN A 98 -10.39 15.24 9.16
C GLN A 98 -9.36 15.03 8.05
N LEU A 99 -9.61 15.58 6.85
CA LEU A 99 -8.68 15.51 5.72
C LEU A 99 -7.32 16.12 6.10
N ILE A 100 -7.30 17.32 6.68
CA ILE A 100 -6.05 17.97 7.12
C ILE A 100 -5.35 17.13 8.18
N CYS A 101 -6.07 16.63 9.19
CA CYS A 101 -5.48 15.79 10.23
C CYS A 101 -4.82 14.53 9.65
N PHE A 102 -5.52 13.81 8.78
CA PHE A 102 -4.99 12.62 8.12
C PHE A 102 -3.78 12.92 7.23
N HIS A 103 -3.75 14.08 6.55
CA HIS A 103 -2.58 14.50 5.77
C HIS A 103 -1.37 14.80 6.66
N VAL A 104 -1.57 15.44 7.82
CA VAL A 104 -0.52 15.69 8.80
C VAL A 104 0.01 14.37 9.36
N LEU A 105 -0.86 13.45 9.76
CA LEU A 105 -0.48 12.13 10.29
C LEU A 105 0.30 11.30 9.26
N LEU A 106 -0.16 11.28 8.00
CA LEU A 106 0.53 10.58 6.92
C LEU A 106 1.91 11.19 6.65
N SER A 107 1.99 12.52 6.57
CA SER A 107 3.23 13.24 6.29
C SER A 107 4.24 13.07 7.42
N PHE A 108 3.79 13.13 8.68
CA PHE A 108 4.62 12.85 9.84
C PHE A 108 5.13 11.42 9.85
N GLY A 109 4.26 10.44 9.60
CA GLY A 109 4.62 9.03 9.56
C GLY A 109 5.60 8.68 8.42
N ARG A 110 5.52 9.39 7.28
CA ARG A 110 6.51 9.25 6.20
C ARG A 110 7.90 9.76 6.60
N ARG A 111 7.97 10.83 7.40
CA ARG A 111 9.24 11.35 7.96
C ARG A 111 9.77 10.46 9.10
N LYS A 112 8.89 9.85 9.90
CA LYS A 112 9.22 8.96 11.02
C LYS A 112 8.38 7.68 10.97
N SER A 113 8.86 6.65 10.29
CA SER A 113 8.11 5.40 10.08
C SER A 113 7.70 4.69 11.37
N ASP A 114 8.46 4.87 12.46
CA ASP A 114 8.12 4.33 13.78
C ASP A 114 6.81 4.88 14.34
N PHE A 115 6.33 6.03 13.84
CA PHE A 115 5.02 6.59 14.18
C PHE A 115 3.88 5.61 13.91
N PHE A 116 3.97 4.85 12.82
CA PHE A 116 2.96 3.85 12.47
C PHE A 116 3.01 2.61 13.36
N ARG A 117 4.04 2.40 14.20
CA ARG A 117 4.12 1.23 15.09
C ARG A 117 3.20 1.33 16.30
N SER A 118 2.73 2.52 16.66
CA SER A 118 1.91 2.74 17.87
C SER A 118 0.50 2.20 17.70
N HIS A 119 0.27 0.94 18.05
CA HIS A 119 -1.05 0.31 17.93
C HIS A 119 -2.15 1.10 18.66
N LYS A 120 -1.88 1.57 19.89
CA LYS A 120 -2.84 2.33 20.71
C LYS A 120 -3.35 3.60 20.04
N ARG A 121 -2.50 4.28 19.27
CA ARG A 121 -2.84 5.54 18.59
C ARG A 121 -3.75 5.29 17.40
N TRP A 122 -3.49 4.23 16.65
CA TRP A 122 -4.18 3.97 15.39
C TRP A 122 -5.44 3.10 15.51
N GLN A 123 -5.52 2.24 16.54
CA GLN A 123 -6.69 1.40 16.79
C GLN A 123 -8.03 2.17 16.79
N PRO A 124 -8.17 3.36 17.41
CA PRO A 124 -9.42 4.12 17.35
C PRO A 124 -9.72 4.74 15.98
N LEU A 125 -8.68 4.98 15.16
CA LEU A 125 -8.84 5.54 13.81
C LEU A 125 -9.20 4.48 12.77
N LEU A 126 -8.91 3.20 13.02
CA LEU A 126 -9.16 2.11 12.07
C LEU A 126 -10.61 2.07 11.56
N PRO A 127 -11.65 2.05 12.42
CA PRO A 127 -13.03 2.06 11.95
C PRO A 127 -13.36 3.30 11.12
N LEU A 128 -12.90 4.48 11.56
CA LEU A 128 -13.14 5.74 10.85
C LEU A 128 -12.52 5.76 9.45
N LEU A 129 -11.28 5.29 9.31
CA LEU A 129 -10.62 5.16 8.01
C LEU A 129 -11.37 4.17 7.11
N MET A 130 -11.86 3.06 7.67
CA MET A 130 -12.65 2.07 6.93
C MET A 130 -14.00 2.65 6.49
N ASP A 131 -14.68 3.41 7.34
CA ASP A 131 -15.95 4.06 7.02
C ASP A 131 -15.78 5.00 5.82
N HIS A 132 -14.74 5.85 5.82
CA HIS A 132 -14.41 6.70 4.65
C HIS A 132 -14.08 5.90 3.39
N ILE A 133 -13.50 4.71 3.52
CA ILE A 133 -13.24 3.84 2.37
C ILE A 133 -14.55 3.32 1.78
N LEU A 134 -15.49 2.93 2.65
CA LEU A 134 -16.77 2.30 2.30
C LEU A 134 -17.82 3.28 1.78
N VAL A 135 -17.63 4.60 1.95
CA VAL A 135 -18.54 5.61 1.38
C VAL A 135 -18.63 5.39 -0.13
N GLU A 136 -19.84 5.10 -0.64
CA GLU A 136 -20.13 5.07 -2.07
C GLU A 136 -20.10 6.50 -2.61
N ILE A 137 -19.46 6.68 -3.77
CA ILE A 137 -19.39 7.97 -4.46
C ILE A 137 -20.08 7.75 -5.80
N ASP A 138 -20.94 8.69 -6.16
CA ASP A 138 -21.74 8.61 -7.37
C ASP A 138 -20.85 8.44 -8.61
N SER A 139 -21.18 7.44 -9.44
CA SER A 139 -20.43 7.10 -10.65
C SER A 139 -20.32 8.26 -11.62
N ASP A 140 -21.34 9.13 -11.68
CA ASP A 140 -21.33 10.30 -12.56
C ASP A 140 -20.28 11.34 -12.11
N VAL A 141 -20.03 11.40 -10.80
CA VAL A 141 -19.02 12.27 -10.19
C VAL A 141 -17.63 11.64 -10.32
N GLU A 142 -17.51 10.32 -10.17
CA GLU A 142 -16.26 9.60 -10.42
C GLU A 142 -15.84 9.70 -11.91
N ASP A 143 -16.74 9.46 -12.86
CA ASP A 143 -16.42 9.50 -14.30
C ASP A 143 -15.99 10.89 -14.77
N THR A 144 -16.58 11.94 -14.17
CA THR A 144 -16.21 13.33 -14.44
C THR A 144 -14.85 13.69 -13.81
N TYR A 145 -14.58 13.18 -12.61
CA TYR A 145 -13.32 13.41 -11.88
C TYR A 145 -12.14 12.66 -12.50
N PHE A 146 -12.33 11.39 -12.85
CA PHE A 146 -11.29 10.50 -13.35
C PHE A 146 -11.17 10.49 -14.88
N GLY A 147 -11.90 11.39 -15.56
CA GLY A 147 -11.75 11.67 -16.99
C GLY A 147 -12.29 10.57 -17.93
N VAL A 148 -13.26 9.79 -17.48
CA VAL A 148 -13.83 8.67 -18.26
C VAL A 148 -14.90 9.17 -19.25
N ALA A 149 -15.62 10.24 -18.92
CA ALA A 149 -16.62 10.84 -19.80
C ALA A 149 -15.99 11.68 -20.93
N GLY A 150 -15.98 11.17 -22.16
CA GLY A 150 -15.56 11.86 -23.39
C GLY A 150 -16.49 13.00 -23.85
N GLY A 151 -17.09 13.76 -22.93
CA GLY A 151 -17.98 14.88 -23.22
C GLY A 151 -17.26 16.22 -23.22
N SER A 152 -17.48 17.02 -24.26
CA SER A 152 -16.92 18.36 -24.51
C SER A 152 -17.33 19.45 -23.50
N SER A 153 -17.30 19.18 -22.20
CA SER A 153 -17.60 20.13 -21.13
C SER A 153 -16.47 20.06 -20.12
N GLY A 154 -15.34 20.69 -20.46
CA GLY A 154 -14.17 20.86 -19.58
C GLY A 154 -14.45 21.81 -18.41
N ALA A 155 -15.48 21.54 -17.63
CA ALA A 155 -15.65 22.15 -16.33
C ALA A 155 -14.76 21.38 -15.35
N ASN A 156 -13.81 22.06 -14.73
CA ASN A 156 -13.09 21.58 -13.54
C ASN A 156 -14.14 21.33 -12.44
N VAL A 157 -14.73 20.14 -12.40
CA VAL A 157 -15.61 19.76 -11.30
C VAL A 157 -14.71 19.54 -10.08
N PRO A 158 -14.91 20.29 -8.99
CA PRO A 158 -14.11 20.12 -7.79
C PRO A 158 -14.27 18.70 -7.25
N VAL A 159 -13.14 18.09 -6.88
CA VAL A 159 -13.09 16.72 -6.35
C VAL A 159 -13.88 16.66 -5.03
N PRO A 160 -14.87 15.75 -4.90
CA PRO A 160 -15.60 15.59 -3.65
C PRO A 160 -14.67 15.30 -2.47
N ILE A 161 -15.00 15.83 -1.31
CA ILE A 161 -14.19 15.65 -0.11
C ILE A 161 -14.13 14.17 0.29
N GLU A 162 -15.21 13.42 0.05
CA GLU A 162 -15.33 11.98 0.28
C GLU A 162 -14.30 11.20 -0.56
N ALA A 163 -14.09 11.57 -1.83
CA ALA A 163 -13.11 10.92 -2.69
C ALA A 163 -11.68 11.14 -2.19
N LYS A 164 -11.38 12.36 -1.71
CA LYS A 164 -10.08 12.69 -1.11
C LYS A 164 -9.85 11.90 0.18
N LEU A 165 -10.85 11.84 1.06
CA LEU A 165 -10.80 11.08 2.31
C LEU A 165 -10.66 9.57 2.04
N ARG A 166 -11.40 9.02 1.08
CA ARG A 166 -11.29 7.61 0.67
C ARG A 166 -9.87 7.27 0.23
N SER A 167 -9.30 8.06 -0.68
CA SER A 167 -7.94 7.88 -1.18
C SER A 167 -6.89 7.96 -0.06
N LEU A 168 -7.05 8.93 0.84
CA LEU A 168 -6.15 9.11 1.97
C LEU A 168 -6.29 7.98 3.01
N GLY A 169 -7.51 7.52 3.27
CA GLY A 169 -7.80 6.40 4.16
C GLY A 169 -7.13 5.11 3.71
N VAL A 170 -7.23 4.78 2.41
CA VAL A 170 -6.52 3.63 1.81
C VAL A 170 -5.01 3.72 2.04
N ARG A 171 -4.42 4.90 1.79
CA ARG A 171 -2.97 5.12 1.96
C ARG A 171 -2.53 4.98 3.41
N LEU A 172 -3.29 5.54 4.35
CA LEU A 172 -3.00 5.42 5.79
C LEU A 172 -3.10 3.96 6.27
N LEU A 173 -4.17 3.24 5.90
CA LEU A 173 -4.30 1.83 6.23
C LEU A 173 -3.16 0.99 5.63
N TYR A 174 -2.74 1.28 4.41
CA TYR A 174 -1.59 0.62 3.79
C TYR A 174 -0.31 0.85 4.61
N GLU A 175 -0.01 2.10 4.98
CA GLU A 175 1.17 2.44 5.78
C GLU A 175 1.16 1.74 7.14
N MET A 176 0.01 1.71 7.81
CA MET A 176 -0.17 0.96 9.06
C MET A 176 0.07 -0.54 8.87
N CYS A 177 -0.56 -1.15 7.87
CA CYS A 177 -0.41 -2.58 7.58
C CYS A 177 1.00 -2.94 7.12
N ARG A 178 1.76 -2.00 6.57
CA ARG A 178 3.15 -2.21 6.17
C ARG A 178 4.10 -2.24 7.37
N VAL A 179 3.86 -1.40 8.36
CA VAL A 179 4.78 -1.19 9.50
C VAL A 179 4.41 -2.03 10.73
N GLN A 180 3.10 -2.21 10.99
CA GLN A 180 2.63 -2.98 12.15
C GLN A 180 2.64 -4.48 11.88
N LYS A 181 2.64 -5.27 12.96
CA LYS A 181 2.32 -6.70 12.93
C LYS A 181 1.04 -6.90 13.72
N LEU A 182 -0.07 -7.05 13.00
CA LEU A 182 -1.39 -7.16 13.61
C LEU A 182 -1.63 -8.58 14.12
N ALA A 183 -2.20 -8.69 15.32
CA ALA A 183 -2.68 -9.95 15.86
C ALA A 183 -3.94 -10.41 15.13
N ILE A 184 -4.25 -11.71 15.22
CA ILE A 184 -5.45 -12.31 14.58
C ILE A 184 -6.73 -11.59 15.03
N GLN A 185 -6.82 -11.19 16.30
CA GLN A 185 -7.97 -10.46 16.86
C GLN A 185 -8.16 -9.10 16.21
N GLU A 186 -7.07 -8.38 15.95
CA GLU A 186 -7.08 -7.06 15.31
C GLU A 186 -7.46 -7.18 13.84
N LEU A 187 -6.97 -8.23 13.16
CA LEU A 187 -7.31 -8.52 11.77
C LEU A 187 -8.78 -8.89 11.54
N LYS A 188 -9.56 -9.18 12.60
CA LYS A 188 -10.99 -9.49 12.46
C LYS A 188 -11.81 -8.31 11.94
N ILE A 189 -11.34 -7.07 12.15
CA ILE A 189 -12.02 -5.88 11.65
C ILE A 189 -12.08 -5.89 10.11
N PHE A 190 -11.06 -6.43 9.45
CA PHE A 190 -11.02 -6.63 8.00
C PHE A 190 -11.79 -7.92 7.65
N ASP A 191 -13.11 -7.78 7.55
CA ASP A 191 -13.98 -8.90 7.25
C ASP A 191 -14.08 -9.25 5.76
N ASP A 192 -14.82 -10.32 5.43
CA ASP A 192 -14.96 -10.74 4.03
C ASP A 192 -15.65 -9.65 3.20
N ALA A 193 -16.59 -8.89 3.79
CA ALA A 193 -17.33 -7.84 3.11
C ALA A 193 -16.44 -6.64 2.77
N PHE A 194 -15.58 -6.22 3.71
CA PHE A 194 -14.59 -5.18 3.46
C PHE A 194 -13.61 -5.60 2.36
N LEU A 195 -13.10 -6.84 2.40
CA LEU A 195 -12.19 -7.35 1.38
C LEU A 195 -12.88 -7.47 0.01
N ASP A 196 -14.14 -7.92 -0.04
CA ASP A 196 -14.94 -7.92 -1.25
C ASP A 196 -15.01 -6.52 -1.85
N TYR A 197 -15.36 -5.53 -1.03
CA TYR A 197 -15.47 -4.15 -1.46
C TYR A 197 -14.14 -3.58 -1.99
N LEU A 198 -13.00 -3.91 -1.37
CA LEU A 198 -11.69 -3.51 -1.92
C LEU A 198 -11.43 -4.09 -3.31
N PHE A 199 -11.80 -5.36 -3.55
CA PHE A 199 -11.70 -5.94 -4.89
C PHE A 199 -12.67 -5.27 -5.87
N ASP A 200 -13.89 -4.97 -5.44
CA ASP A 200 -14.86 -4.22 -6.26
C ASP A 200 -14.31 -2.83 -6.65
N LEU A 201 -13.71 -2.09 -5.73
CA LEU A 201 -13.07 -0.81 -6.01
C LEU A 201 -11.97 -0.93 -7.09
N VAL A 202 -11.14 -1.98 -7.04
CA VAL A 202 -10.10 -2.18 -8.06
C VAL A 202 -10.69 -2.41 -9.45
N GLU A 203 -11.78 -3.16 -9.55
CA GLU A 203 -12.41 -3.45 -10.84
C GLU A 203 -13.23 -2.26 -11.36
N GLN A 204 -13.92 -1.52 -10.47
CA GLN A 204 -14.67 -0.30 -10.83
C GLN A 204 -13.76 0.79 -11.38
N THR A 205 -12.54 0.89 -10.84
CA THR A 205 -11.56 1.92 -11.22
C THR A 205 -10.71 1.53 -12.45
N ARG A 206 -11.03 0.42 -13.14
CA ARG A 206 -10.27 -0.09 -14.31
C ARG A 206 -10.08 0.92 -15.44
N HIS A 207 -11.10 1.72 -15.72
CA HIS A 207 -11.14 2.60 -16.89
C HIS A 207 -10.74 4.05 -16.58
N MET A 208 -10.35 4.32 -15.33
CA MET A 208 -9.89 5.65 -14.91
C MET A 208 -8.56 6.00 -15.57
N GLN A 209 -8.36 7.27 -15.94
CA GLN A 209 -7.10 7.69 -16.55
C GLN A 209 -5.94 7.71 -15.55
N ASP A 210 -6.24 8.01 -14.28
CA ASP A 210 -5.28 8.02 -13.19
C ASP A 210 -5.36 6.74 -12.36
N ASP A 211 -4.40 5.84 -12.55
CA ASP A 211 -4.28 4.59 -11.82
C ASP A 211 -3.83 4.76 -10.35
N THR A 212 -3.50 5.97 -9.90
CA THR A 212 -2.91 6.21 -8.57
C THR A 212 -3.80 5.69 -7.45
N PHE A 213 -5.12 5.89 -7.55
CA PHE A 213 -6.07 5.37 -6.56
C PHE A 213 -6.17 3.84 -6.64
N ASN A 214 -6.33 3.29 -7.84
CA ASN A 214 -6.36 1.85 -8.09
C ASN A 214 -5.14 1.14 -7.46
N TYR A 215 -3.93 1.64 -7.74
CA TYR A 215 -2.69 1.08 -7.18
C TYR A 215 -2.59 1.23 -5.67
N SER A 216 -3.17 2.29 -5.09
CA SER A 216 -3.24 2.46 -3.63
C SER A 216 -4.10 1.36 -3.00
N VAL A 217 -5.24 1.02 -3.62
CA VAL A 217 -6.12 -0.07 -3.15
C VAL A 217 -5.42 -1.42 -3.30
N ILE A 218 -4.76 -1.69 -4.43
CA ILE A 218 -3.97 -2.91 -4.61
C ILE A 218 -2.87 -3.03 -3.54
N LYS A 219 -2.13 -1.94 -3.27
CA LYS A 219 -1.11 -1.87 -2.21
C LYS A 219 -1.70 -2.28 -0.85
N LEU A 220 -2.89 -1.78 -0.50
CA LEU A 220 -3.58 -2.15 0.73
C LEU A 220 -3.95 -3.65 0.75
N ILE A 221 -4.52 -4.19 -0.33
CA ILE A 221 -4.90 -5.62 -0.42
C ILE A 221 -3.66 -6.51 -0.23
N VAL A 222 -2.55 -6.22 -0.90
CA VAL A 222 -1.32 -7.05 -0.78
C VAL A 222 -0.66 -6.91 0.59
N ALA A 223 -0.77 -5.75 1.24
CA ALA A 223 -0.32 -5.57 2.62
C ALA A 223 -1.18 -6.37 3.60
N LEU A 224 -2.51 -6.34 3.46
CA LEU A 224 -3.43 -7.16 4.26
C LEU A 224 -3.16 -8.65 4.06
N ASN A 225 -2.91 -9.08 2.83
CA ASN A 225 -2.53 -10.47 2.55
C ASN A 225 -1.30 -10.90 3.37
N GLU A 226 -0.26 -10.06 3.40
CA GLU A 226 0.94 -10.34 4.21
C GLU A 226 0.61 -10.40 5.70
N GLN A 227 -0.23 -9.50 6.22
CA GLN A 227 -0.65 -9.54 7.62
C GLN A 227 -1.35 -10.85 7.97
N PHE A 228 -2.29 -11.32 7.14
CA PHE A 228 -2.94 -12.60 7.35
C PHE A 228 -1.97 -13.78 7.22
N MET A 229 -0.99 -13.72 6.32
CA MET A 229 0.07 -14.74 6.21
C MET A 229 0.91 -14.81 7.49
N VAL A 230 1.39 -13.67 7.98
CA VAL A 230 2.27 -13.59 9.16
C VAL A 230 1.51 -13.99 10.42
N ALA A 231 0.27 -13.52 10.59
CA ALA A 231 -0.57 -13.89 11.73
C ALA A 231 -0.85 -15.40 11.77
N SER A 232 -0.98 -16.05 10.61
CA SER A 232 -1.16 -17.51 10.52
C SER A 232 0.05 -18.32 10.97
N LEU A 233 1.26 -17.73 10.97
CA LEU A 233 2.51 -18.34 11.44
C LEU A 233 2.71 -18.16 12.96
N GLY A 234 2.05 -17.18 13.58
CA GLY A 234 2.21 -16.83 14.99
C GLY A 234 1.45 -17.72 15.98
N ASP A 235 0.61 -18.64 15.50
CA ASP A 235 -0.27 -19.49 16.32
C ASP A 235 0.43 -20.63 17.09
N GLU A 236 1.77 -20.76 17.07
CA GLU A 236 2.47 -21.88 17.74
C GLU A 236 3.77 -21.47 18.47
N PRO A 237 3.70 -20.86 19.67
CA PRO A 237 4.80 -20.90 20.62
C PRO A 237 4.66 -22.14 21.53
N GLY A 238 4.97 -23.34 21.00
CA GLY A 238 5.16 -24.51 21.87
C GLY A 238 4.82 -25.90 21.34
N ALA A 239 4.15 -26.11 20.19
CA ALA A 239 4.00 -27.47 19.70
C ALA A 239 5.30 -28.00 19.08
N PRO A 240 5.66 -29.27 19.33
CA PRO A 240 6.75 -29.92 18.61
C PRO A 240 6.44 -29.89 17.10
N PRO A 241 7.45 -29.71 16.24
CA PRO A 241 7.25 -29.71 14.79
C PRO A 241 6.68 -31.08 14.40
N ALA A 242 5.38 -31.14 14.12
CA ALA A 242 4.75 -32.36 13.64
C ALA A 242 5.45 -32.76 12.33
N PRO A 243 6.00 -33.98 12.21
CA PRO A 243 6.91 -34.34 11.12
C PRO A 243 6.22 -34.54 9.76
N ASN A 244 5.02 -33.97 9.54
CA ASN A 244 4.27 -34.09 8.29
C ASN A 244 3.05 -33.12 8.18
N SER A 245 3.16 -31.86 8.66
CA SER A 245 2.04 -30.92 8.43
C SER A 245 2.11 -30.31 7.03
N ASN A 246 1.02 -30.45 6.27
CA ASN A 246 0.73 -29.67 5.07
C ASN A 246 0.56 -28.18 5.47
N SER A 247 1.67 -27.50 5.80
CA SER A 247 1.68 -26.09 6.23
C SER A 247 0.92 -25.19 5.25
N HIS A 248 1.02 -25.48 3.95
CA HIS A 248 0.30 -24.80 2.87
C HIS A 248 -1.23 -24.81 3.04
N ARG A 249 -1.85 -25.93 3.42
CA ARG A 249 -3.32 -25.99 3.61
C ARG A 249 -3.81 -25.17 4.79
N SER A 250 -2.99 -25.07 5.85
CA SER A 250 -3.33 -24.26 7.03
C SER A 250 -3.23 -22.76 6.76
N THR A 251 -2.30 -22.34 5.89
CA THR A 251 -2.19 -20.95 5.45
C THR A 251 -3.31 -20.57 4.48
N GLU A 252 -3.69 -21.48 3.57
CA GLU A 252 -4.83 -21.30 2.65
C GLU A 252 -6.15 -21.05 3.40
N SER A 253 -6.44 -21.83 4.45
CA SER A 253 -7.71 -21.68 5.19
C SER A 253 -7.72 -20.43 6.08
N LYS A 254 -6.56 -19.98 6.56
CA LYS A 254 -6.43 -18.84 7.48
C LYS A 254 -6.30 -17.50 6.76
N ASN A 255 -5.72 -17.47 5.55
CA ASN A 255 -5.59 -16.24 4.78
C ASN A 255 -6.94 -15.84 4.15
N ARG A 256 -7.53 -14.79 4.71
CA ARG A 256 -8.85 -14.29 4.30
C ARG A 256 -8.83 -13.66 2.92
N VAL A 257 -7.79 -12.90 2.58
CA VAL A 257 -7.62 -12.27 1.26
C VAL A 257 -7.60 -13.34 0.17
N LEU A 258 -6.82 -14.40 0.34
CA LEU A 258 -6.75 -15.49 -0.63
C LEU A 258 -8.09 -16.21 -0.78
N ARG A 259 -8.82 -16.44 0.32
CA ARG A 259 -10.14 -17.07 0.29
C ARG A 259 -11.18 -16.23 -0.47
N VAL A 260 -11.21 -14.92 -0.23
CA VAL A 260 -12.08 -13.99 -0.96
C VAL A 260 -11.72 -13.99 -2.44
N LEU A 261 -10.43 -13.92 -2.77
CA LEU A 261 -9.93 -13.97 -4.15
C LEU A 261 -10.32 -15.27 -4.85
N MET A 262 -10.23 -16.42 -4.18
CA MET A 262 -10.64 -17.73 -4.71
C MET A 262 -12.13 -17.79 -5.08
N ARG A 263 -12.99 -17.12 -4.32
CA ARG A 263 -14.42 -17.00 -4.63
C ARG A 263 -14.68 -16.12 -5.86
N ARG A 264 -13.74 -15.20 -6.15
CA ARG A 264 -13.87 -14.11 -7.14
C ARG A 264 -12.92 -14.24 -8.34
N LEU A 265 -12.40 -15.44 -8.63
CA LEU A 265 -11.42 -15.63 -9.71
C LEU A 265 -11.89 -15.11 -11.08
N GLY A 266 -13.19 -15.18 -11.36
CA GLY A 266 -13.76 -14.68 -12.61
C GLY A 266 -14.00 -13.17 -12.67
N SER A 267 -13.94 -12.46 -11.55
CA SER A 267 -14.31 -11.05 -11.40
C SER A 267 -13.21 -10.18 -10.78
N THR A 268 -11.96 -10.60 -10.88
CA THR A 268 -10.80 -9.88 -10.33
C THR A 268 -9.69 -9.74 -11.38
N GLN A 269 -10.04 -9.49 -12.63
CA GLN A 269 -9.07 -9.51 -13.73
C GLN A 269 -8.18 -8.27 -13.70
N THR A 270 -8.76 -7.09 -13.46
CA THR A 270 -8.02 -5.83 -13.35
C THR A 270 -7.02 -5.87 -12.22
N PHE A 271 -7.38 -6.47 -11.08
CA PHE A 271 -6.46 -6.69 -9.98
C PHE A 271 -5.20 -7.46 -10.41
N GLY A 272 -5.35 -8.57 -11.12
CA GLY A 272 -4.22 -9.37 -11.61
C GLY A 272 -3.37 -8.63 -12.65
N GLU A 273 -4.00 -8.00 -13.63
CA GLU A 273 -3.33 -7.20 -14.67
C GLU A 273 -2.48 -6.08 -14.04
N ASN A 274 -3.07 -5.31 -13.11
CA ASN A 274 -2.40 -4.18 -12.47
C ASN A 274 -1.29 -4.61 -11.52
N MET A 275 -1.39 -5.78 -10.86
CA MET A 275 -0.26 -6.34 -10.08
C MET A 275 0.98 -6.54 -10.96
N ILE A 276 0.82 -7.10 -12.16
CA ILE A 276 1.94 -7.35 -13.10
C ILE A 276 2.46 -6.02 -13.64
N PHE A 277 1.56 -5.09 -13.93
CA PHE A 277 1.93 -3.76 -14.40
C PHE A 277 2.75 -2.98 -13.38
N MET A 278 2.32 -3.00 -12.11
CA MET A 278 3.05 -2.40 -10.99
C MET A 278 4.45 -3.00 -10.85
N LEU A 279 4.61 -4.34 -10.98
CA LEU A 279 5.93 -4.97 -11.00
C LEU A 279 6.78 -4.51 -12.19
N ASN A 280 6.18 -4.36 -13.38
CA ASN A 280 6.90 -3.97 -14.58
C ASN A 280 7.37 -2.50 -14.54
N ARG A 281 6.63 -1.61 -13.86
CA ARG A 281 6.93 -0.17 -13.75
C ARG A 281 7.62 0.23 -12.45
N ALA A 282 7.79 -0.68 -11.51
CA ALA A 282 8.46 -0.42 -10.24
C ALA A 282 9.88 0.13 -10.46
N GLN A 283 10.21 1.18 -9.72
CA GLN A 283 11.54 1.77 -9.72
C GLN A 283 12.35 1.21 -8.53
N ARG A 284 13.63 1.59 -8.42
CA ARG A 284 14.50 1.16 -7.30
C ARG A 284 14.30 2.01 -6.04
N THR A 285 13.08 2.52 -5.81
CA THR A 285 12.75 3.25 -4.58
C THR A 285 12.47 2.26 -3.44
N PRO A 286 12.72 2.62 -2.17
CA PRO A 286 12.41 1.74 -1.04
C PRO A 286 10.93 1.32 -0.95
N GLU A 287 10.02 2.22 -1.34
CA GLU A 287 8.59 1.94 -1.38
C GLU A 287 8.26 0.90 -2.46
N ASP A 288 8.80 1.06 -3.68
CA ASP A 288 8.55 0.13 -4.77
C ASP A 288 9.15 -1.26 -4.50
N LEU A 289 10.35 -1.33 -3.92
CA LEU A 289 10.96 -2.60 -3.50
C LEU A 289 10.09 -3.32 -2.46
N CYS A 290 9.50 -2.57 -1.52
CA CYS A 290 8.56 -3.14 -0.56
C CYS A 290 7.28 -3.64 -1.23
N MET A 291 6.71 -2.83 -2.14
CA MET A 291 5.54 -3.21 -2.93
C MET A 291 5.81 -4.48 -3.75
N GLN A 292 6.96 -4.57 -4.43
CA GLN A 292 7.38 -5.76 -5.18
C GLN A 292 7.41 -7.00 -4.28
N LEU A 293 8.00 -6.92 -3.09
CA LEU A 293 8.00 -8.04 -2.14
C LEU A 293 6.58 -8.49 -1.76
N LEU A 294 5.67 -7.55 -1.47
CA LEU A 294 4.28 -7.88 -1.11
C LEU A 294 3.53 -8.55 -2.27
N VAL A 295 3.65 -7.98 -3.48
CA VAL A 295 3.03 -8.54 -4.69
C VAL A 295 3.59 -9.94 -4.99
N LEU A 296 4.91 -10.13 -4.91
CA LEU A 296 5.55 -11.42 -5.14
C LEU A 296 5.09 -12.49 -4.14
N LYS A 297 4.88 -12.14 -2.86
CA LYS A 297 4.36 -13.08 -1.86
C LYS A 297 2.92 -13.50 -2.15
N LEU A 298 2.07 -12.58 -2.65
CA LEU A 298 0.74 -12.93 -3.11
C LEU A 298 0.79 -13.83 -4.36
N LEU A 299 1.65 -13.52 -5.34
CA LEU A 299 1.87 -14.37 -6.51
C LEU A 299 2.34 -15.78 -6.13
N TYR A 300 3.24 -15.88 -5.14
CA TYR A 300 3.66 -17.18 -4.60
C TYR A 300 2.47 -17.99 -4.10
N LEU A 301 1.57 -17.38 -3.31
CA LEU A 301 0.37 -18.05 -2.81
C LEU A 301 -0.56 -18.47 -3.94
N LEU A 302 -0.83 -17.58 -4.89
CA LEU A 302 -1.67 -17.84 -6.06
C LEU A 302 -1.15 -19.04 -6.87
N PHE A 303 0.14 -19.08 -7.17
CA PHE A 303 0.70 -20.19 -7.95
C PHE A 303 0.87 -21.48 -7.16
N THR A 304 0.83 -21.44 -5.82
CA THR A 304 1.03 -22.64 -5.00
C THR A 304 -0.26 -23.27 -4.47
N THR A 305 -1.34 -22.49 -4.44
CA THR A 305 -2.67 -22.89 -3.97
C THR A 305 -3.45 -23.58 -5.09
N LYS A 306 -4.10 -24.70 -4.77
CA LYS A 306 -4.88 -25.45 -5.76
C LYS A 306 -6.13 -24.67 -6.16
N GLY A 307 -6.40 -24.58 -7.46
CA GLY A 307 -7.54 -23.87 -8.03
C GLY A 307 -7.23 -22.42 -8.44
N THR A 308 -6.12 -21.85 -7.99
CA THR A 308 -5.66 -20.49 -8.38
C THR A 308 -4.43 -20.50 -9.29
N GLU A 309 -3.87 -21.67 -9.58
CA GLU A 309 -2.65 -21.83 -10.40
C GLU A 309 -2.81 -21.27 -11.81
N GLU A 310 -4.04 -21.21 -12.32
CA GLU A 310 -4.40 -20.74 -13.67
C GLU A 310 -5.14 -19.40 -13.65
N TYR A 311 -5.00 -18.62 -12.56
CA TYR A 311 -5.68 -17.33 -12.38
C TYR A 311 -5.32 -16.29 -13.45
N PHE A 312 -4.05 -16.24 -13.86
CA PHE A 312 -3.59 -15.31 -14.91
C PHE A 312 -3.74 -15.92 -16.29
N TYR A 313 -4.00 -15.07 -17.30
CA TYR A 313 -3.93 -15.50 -18.69
C TYR A 313 -2.48 -15.78 -19.11
N THR A 314 -2.31 -16.64 -20.11
CA THR A 314 -0.99 -17.04 -20.61
C THR A 314 -0.14 -15.84 -21.08
N ASN A 315 -0.78 -14.81 -21.65
CA ASN A 315 -0.07 -13.59 -22.08
C ASN A 315 0.52 -12.83 -20.90
N ASP A 316 -0.24 -12.68 -19.82
CA ASP A 316 0.21 -12.00 -18.60
C ASP A 316 1.34 -12.78 -17.93
N LEU A 317 1.27 -14.11 -17.93
CA LEU A 317 2.36 -14.96 -17.44
C LEU A 317 3.65 -14.81 -18.26
N CYS A 318 3.54 -14.65 -19.58
CA CYS A 318 4.70 -14.36 -20.43
C CYS A 318 5.31 -12.99 -20.07
N VAL A 319 4.49 -11.95 -19.87
CA VAL A 319 4.95 -10.63 -19.41
C VAL A 319 5.62 -10.74 -18.04
N LEU A 320 5.04 -11.51 -17.12
CA LEU A 320 5.61 -11.73 -15.79
C LEU A 320 6.97 -12.44 -15.85
N VAL A 321 7.15 -13.42 -16.74
CA VAL A 321 8.46 -14.04 -16.97
C VAL A 321 9.48 -13.02 -17.47
N ASP A 322 9.08 -12.11 -18.35
CA ASP A 322 9.98 -11.06 -18.87
C ASP A 322 10.42 -10.09 -17.77
N VAL A 323 9.48 -9.68 -16.92
CA VAL A 323 9.79 -8.89 -15.72
C VAL A 323 10.76 -9.65 -14.83
N PHE A 324 10.55 -10.94 -14.58
CA PHE A 324 11.43 -11.74 -13.72
C PHE A 324 12.84 -11.89 -14.30
N LEU A 325 12.97 -12.10 -15.61
CA LEU A 325 14.27 -12.18 -16.28
C LEU A 325 15.04 -10.87 -16.18
N ARG A 326 14.36 -9.73 -16.38
CA ARG A 326 14.95 -8.39 -16.25
C ARG A 326 15.38 -8.13 -14.81
N GLU A 327 14.45 -8.25 -13.85
CA GLU A 327 14.74 -7.93 -12.45
C GLU A 327 15.84 -8.84 -11.88
N LEU A 328 15.80 -10.16 -12.13
CA LEU A 328 16.85 -11.06 -11.63
C LEU A 328 18.23 -10.79 -12.24
N ALA A 329 18.30 -10.23 -13.45
CA ALA A 329 19.56 -9.82 -14.06
C ALA A 329 20.08 -8.48 -13.51
N ASP A 330 19.16 -7.56 -13.20
CA ASP A 330 19.47 -6.18 -12.76
C ASP A 330 19.53 -6.03 -11.23
N LEU A 331 19.28 -7.10 -10.46
CA LEU A 331 19.29 -7.03 -8.99
C LEU A 331 20.71 -7.01 -8.43
N ASP A 332 21.04 -5.91 -7.76
CA ASP A 332 22.30 -5.68 -7.06
C ASP A 332 22.55 -6.73 -5.97
N ASP A 333 23.82 -6.95 -5.61
CA ASP A 333 24.21 -7.96 -4.60
C ASP A 333 23.53 -7.74 -3.25
N ASP A 334 23.24 -6.48 -2.88
CA ASP A 334 22.62 -6.09 -1.60
C ASP A 334 21.13 -6.49 -1.48
N SER A 335 20.46 -6.80 -2.59
CA SER A 335 19.03 -7.12 -2.63
C SER A 335 18.73 -8.62 -2.56
N GLU A 336 19.42 -9.35 -1.68
CA GLU A 336 19.31 -10.81 -1.60
C GLU A 336 17.91 -11.30 -1.23
N SER A 337 17.22 -10.61 -0.33
CA SER A 337 15.88 -10.99 0.12
C SER A 337 14.86 -10.94 -1.03
N LEU A 338 14.95 -9.90 -1.87
CA LEU A 338 14.14 -9.74 -3.06
C LEU A 338 14.50 -10.78 -4.11
N ARG A 339 15.79 -11.01 -4.36
CA ARG A 339 16.29 -12.08 -5.25
C ARG A 339 15.74 -13.46 -4.83
N HIS A 340 15.79 -13.79 -3.53
CA HIS A 340 15.24 -15.04 -3.01
C HIS A 340 13.74 -15.12 -3.22
N THR A 341 13.03 -14.02 -3.09
CA THR A 341 11.57 -13.96 -3.27
C THR A 341 11.21 -14.18 -4.75
N TYR A 342 11.87 -13.51 -5.69
CA TYR A 342 11.71 -13.78 -7.12
C TYR A 342 11.96 -15.25 -7.46
N LEU A 343 13.09 -15.83 -7.00
CA LEU A 343 13.40 -17.24 -7.27
C LEU A 343 12.37 -18.21 -6.66
N ARG A 344 11.82 -17.89 -5.48
CA ARG A 344 10.75 -18.69 -4.85
C ARG A 344 9.45 -18.65 -5.64
N VAL A 345 9.12 -17.53 -6.28
CA VAL A 345 7.94 -17.38 -7.14
C VAL A 345 8.17 -17.96 -8.53
N LEU A 346 9.39 -17.86 -9.06
CA LEU A 346 9.75 -18.36 -10.39
C LEU A 346 9.50 -19.87 -10.52
N HIS A 347 9.85 -20.65 -9.50
CA HIS A 347 9.65 -22.10 -9.52
C HIS A 347 8.16 -22.50 -9.70
N PRO A 348 7.20 -22.09 -8.86
CA PRO A 348 5.79 -22.40 -9.09
C PRO A 348 5.23 -21.73 -10.35
N LEU A 349 5.71 -20.53 -10.72
CA LEU A 349 5.34 -19.89 -11.99
C LEU A 349 5.60 -20.81 -13.18
N ILE A 350 6.78 -21.42 -13.29
CA ILE A 350 7.10 -22.30 -14.43
C ILE A 350 6.56 -23.73 -14.28
N THR A 351 6.38 -24.23 -13.05
CA THR A 351 6.04 -25.66 -12.82
C THR A 351 4.55 -25.92 -12.60
N LYS A 352 3.79 -24.94 -12.08
CA LYS A 352 2.39 -25.13 -11.69
C LYS A 352 1.40 -24.45 -12.61
N THR A 353 1.76 -23.32 -13.22
CA THR A 353 0.87 -22.58 -14.14
C THR A 353 0.78 -23.22 -15.53
N GLN A 354 0.07 -22.58 -16.45
CA GLN A 354 -0.04 -22.93 -17.86
C GLN A 354 1.32 -22.99 -18.58
N LEU A 355 2.36 -22.31 -18.07
CA LEU A 355 3.72 -22.35 -18.64
C LEU A 355 4.41 -23.72 -18.52
N ARG A 356 3.85 -24.63 -17.72
CA ARG A 356 4.32 -26.02 -17.66
C ARG A 356 4.17 -26.74 -19.00
N SER A 357 3.08 -26.47 -19.71
CA SER A 357 2.78 -27.04 -21.03
C SER A 357 3.23 -26.14 -22.17
N VAL A 358 3.15 -24.81 -21.99
CA VAL A 358 3.55 -23.83 -23.01
C VAL A 358 4.99 -23.36 -22.75
N PRO A 359 6.00 -23.81 -23.52
CA PRO A 359 7.37 -23.36 -23.33
C PRO A 359 7.52 -21.88 -23.72
N TYR A 360 7.81 -21.02 -22.74
CA TYR A 360 8.14 -19.61 -22.96
C TYR A 360 9.54 -19.29 -22.43
N LYS A 361 10.40 -18.71 -23.28
CA LYS A 361 11.78 -18.27 -22.98
C LYS A 361 12.64 -19.21 -22.10
N ARG A 362 12.44 -20.53 -22.23
CA ARG A 362 13.14 -21.54 -21.40
C ARG A 362 14.68 -21.44 -21.50
N PRO A 363 15.29 -21.25 -22.68
CA PRO A 363 16.75 -21.09 -22.78
C PRO A 363 17.26 -19.86 -22.04
N GLN A 364 16.53 -18.75 -22.06
CA GLN A 364 16.90 -17.52 -21.35
C GLN A 364 16.80 -17.72 -19.83
N ILE A 365 15.73 -18.39 -19.36
CA ILE A 365 15.58 -18.75 -17.93
C ILE A 365 16.74 -19.65 -17.49
N LEU A 366 17.07 -20.68 -18.26
CA LEU A 366 18.20 -21.56 -18.02
C LEU A 366 19.52 -20.80 -17.90
N ASN A 367 19.82 -19.96 -18.90
CA ASN A 367 21.05 -19.17 -18.91
C ASN A 367 21.13 -18.21 -17.72
N MET A 368 20.03 -17.52 -17.38
CA MET A 368 19.96 -16.64 -16.21
C MET A 368 20.23 -17.39 -14.91
N LEU A 369 19.56 -18.53 -14.70
CA LEU A 369 19.76 -19.39 -13.52
C LEU A 369 21.20 -19.90 -13.43
N GLU A 370 21.77 -20.37 -14.55
CA GLU A 370 23.15 -20.81 -14.60
C GLU A 370 24.13 -19.66 -14.33
N ASN A 371 23.88 -18.45 -14.83
CA ASN A 371 24.71 -17.28 -14.58
C ASN A 371 24.71 -16.89 -13.10
N LEU A 372 23.55 -16.94 -12.43
CA LEU A 372 23.45 -16.70 -10.98
C LEU A 372 24.30 -17.70 -10.16
N ILE A 373 24.46 -18.94 -10.63
CA ILE A 373 25.38 -19.91 -10.01
C ILE A 373 26.82 -19.72 -10.50
N ARG A 374 27.07 -19.43 -11.78
CA ARG A 374 28.43 -19.31 -12.35
C ARG A 374 29.19 -18.11 -11.80
N SER A 375 28.49 -17.04 -11.42
CA SER A 375 29.06 -15.94 -10.64
C SER A 375 29.72 -16.42 -9.31
N SER A 376 29.44 -17.66 -8.86
CA SER A 376 30.15 -18.32 -7.75
C SER A 376 31.64 -18.55 -7.95
N ARG A 377 32.14 -18.51 -9.19
CA ARG A 377 33.59 -18.68 -9.45
C ARG A 377 34.40 -17.42 -9.13
N VAL A 378 33.74 -16.27 -8.93
CA VAL A 378 34.38 -14.97 -8.67
C VAL A 378 34.01 -14.43 -7.28
N ARG A 379 32.87 -14.82 -6.70
CA ARG A 379 32.40 -14.45 -5.35
C ARG A 379 31.66 -15.60 -4.68
N ASP A 380 31.73 -15.74 -3.36
CA ASP A 380 30.95 -16.73 -2.62
C ASP A 380 29.44 -16.44 -2.75
N VAL A 381 28.72 -17.27 -3.50
CA VAL A 381 27.26 -17.15 -3.67
C VAL A 381 26.55 -17.62 -2.41
N ASN A 382 25.59 -16.83 -1.94
CA ASN A 382 24.76 -17.17 -0.78
C ASN A 382 24.13 -18.57 -0.96
N PRO A 383 24.26 -19.48 0.04
CA PRO A 383 23.79 -20.85 -0.04
C PRO A 383 22.28 -20.96 -0.30
N THR A 384 21.50 -19.98 0.17
CA THR A 384 20.06 -19.93 -0.07
C THR A 384 19.76 -19.66 -1.55
N THR A 385 20.48 -18.72 -2.16
CA THR A 385 20.36 -18.43 -3.60
C THR A 385 20.65 -19.69 -4.40
N LYS A 386 21.77 -20.36 -4.11
CA LYS A 386 22.15 -21.61 -4.78
C LYS A 386 21.05 -22.67 -4.68
N ARG A 387 20.52 -22.91 -3.47
CA ARG A 387 19.43 -23.88 -3.25
C ARG A 387 18.17 -23.55 -4.06
N LEU A 388 17.81 -22.27 -4.14
CA LEU A 388 16.63 -21.81 -4.87
C LEU A 388 16.80 -21.94 -6.38
N VAL A 389 17.99 -21.61 -6.90
CA VAL A 389 18.30 -21.80 -8.32
C VAL A 389 18.29 -23.28 -8.68
N GLU A 390 18.96 -24.13 -7.90
CA GLU A 390 18.96 -25.59 -8.11
C GLU A 390 17.54 -26.17 -8.10
N ARG A 391 16.68 -25.67 -7.20
CA ARG A 391 15.26 -26.04 -7.18
C ARG A 391 14.54 -25.65 -8.48
N CYS A 392 14.80 -24.47 -9.03
CA CYS A 392 14.23 -24.04 -10.31
C CYS A 392 14.71 -24.93 -11.46
N LEU A 393 16.02 -25.26 -11.49
CA LEU A 393 16.63 -26.13 -12.49
C LEU A 393 16.13 -27.58 -12.42
N ALA A 394 15.80 -28.08 -11.23
CA ALA A 394 15.25 -29.42 -11.03
C ALA A 394 13.77 -29.57 -11.46
N GLY A 395 13.08 -28.47 -11.75
CA GLY A 395 11.72 -28.49 -12.26
C GLY A 395 11.66 -29.21 -13.62
N ARG A 396 10.73 -30.16 -13.78
CA ARG A 396 10.56 -30.99 -15.01
C ARG A 396 10.53 -30.19 -16.32
N VAL A 397 10.09 -28.93 -16.24
CA VAL A 397 9.95 -27.97 -17.35
C VAL A 397 11.31 -27.52 -17.91
N VAL A 398 12.35 -27.53 -17.06
CA VAL A 398 13.72 -27.09 -17.37
C VAL A 398 14.61 -28.27 -17.75
N CYS A 399 14.34 -29.45 -17.23
CA CYS A 399 15.14 -30.67 -17.47
C CYS A 399 15.09 -31.20 -18.92
N PHE A 400 14.12 -30.80 -19.74
CA PHE A 400 13.99 -31.28 -21.13
C PHE A 400 15.12 -30.82 -22.08
N PHE A 401 15.99 -29.89 -21.66
CA PHE A 401 17.12 -29.39 -22.46
C PHE A 401 18.50 -29.82 -21.94
N LYS A 402 18.58 -30.69 -20.92
CA LYS A 402 19.84 -31.32 -20.50
C LYS A 402 20.18 -32.60 -21.30
N GLY A 403 19.45 -32.86 -22.38
CA GLY A 403 19.65 -34.01 -23.28
C GLY A 403 20.45 -33.62 -24.50
#